data_AF-A0A7S0LN49-F1
#
_entry.id   AF-A0A7S0LN49-F1
#
_cell.length_a   1.000
_cell.length_b   1.000
_cell.length_c   1.000
_cell.angle_alpha   90.00
_cell.angle_beta   90.00
_cell.angle_gamma   90.00
#
_symmetry.space_group_name_H-M   'P 1'
#
loop_
_entity.id
_entity.type
_entity.pdbx_description
1 polymer ?
#
loop_
_entity_poly.entity_id
_entity_poly.type
_entity_poly.pdbx_seq_one_letter_code
_entity_poly.pdbx_strand_id
1 'polypeptide(L)'
;GDAEVLMGKNTMIRKVLKSQLTKNPDLESLIETVKGNVGFVFTNRDLKDIRDRILANKVGAPAKAGTVAPVDVFVPAGGTGMDPSQTSFFQALNIATKINKGQVEIVNNVHLVKKGEKVGSSEATLLSKLNINPFS
;
A
#
# COMPACT_ATOMS: atom_id res chain seq x y z
N GLY A 1 -24.83 -2.40 7.44
CA GLY A 1 -23.44 -1.92 7.52
C GLY A 1 -23.44 -0.53 8.09
N ASP A 2 -22.36 -0.12 8.74
CA ASP A 2 -22.31 1.16 9.47
C ASP A 2 -21.94 2.36 8.60
N ALA A 3 -21.48 2.08 7.38
CA ALA A 3 -21.22 3.06 6.34
C ALA A 3 -21.34 2.40 4.96
N GLU A 4 -21.63 3.20 3.94
CA GLU A 4 -21.61 2.81 2.54
C GLU A 4 -20.48 3.54 1.82
N VAL A 5 -19.62 2.79 1.13
CA VAL A 5 -18.50 3.35 0.37
C VAL A 5 -18.85 3.36 -1.10
N LEU A 6 -18.81 4.53 -1.73
CA LEU A 6 -19.09 4.69 -3.15
C LEU A 6 -17.88 5.32 -3.85
N MET A 7 -17.37 4.59 -4.84
CA MET A 7 -16.31 5.05 -5.73
C MET A 7 -16.91 5.39 -7.09
N GLY A 8 -16.40 6.44 -7.74
CA GLY A 8 -16.88 6.84 -9.05
C GLY A 8 -15.91 7.75 -9.77
N LYS A 9 -16.18 8.00 -11.06
CA LYS A 9 -15.33 8.84 -11.89
C LYS A 9 -15.40 10.30 -11.41
N ASN A 10 -14.25 10.87 -11.04
CA ASN A 10 -14.15 12.24 -10.50
C ASN A 10 -14.86 13.29 -11.38
N THR A 11 -14.78 13.18 -12.71
CA THR A 11 -15.40 14.14 -13.62
C THR A 11 -16.93 14.12 -13.53
N MET A 12 -17.53 12.93 -13.36
CA MET A 12 -18.98 12.76 -13.21
C MET A 12 -19.44 13.26 -11.84
N ILE A 13 -18.72 12.90 -10.78
CA ILE A 13 -19.04 13.32 -9.42
C ILE A 13 -18.99 14.86 -9.31
N ARG A 14 -17.93 15.49 -9.80
CA ARG A 14 -17.80 16.95 -9.82
C ARG A 14 -18.93 17.62 -10.61
N LYS A 15 -19.35 17.05 -11.74
CA LYS A 15 -20.46 17.59 -12.55
C LYS A 15 -21.78 17.55 -11.77
N VAL A 16 -22.06 16.43 -11.09
CA VAL A 16 -23.28 16.26 -10.29
C VAL A 16 -23.25 17.19 -9.07
N LEU A 17 -22.14 17.26 -8.34
CA LEU A 17 -22.00 18.16 -7.20
C LEU A 17 -22.21 19.62 -7.60
N LYS A 18 -21.65 20.05 -8.73
CA LYS A 18 -21.88 21.40 -9.27
C LYS A 18 -23.34 21.68 -9.59
N SER A 19 -24.07 20.69 -10.12
CA SER A 19 -25.51 20.83 -10.41
C SER A 19 -26.38 20.94 -9.16
N GLN A 20 -25.88 20.48 -8.00
CA GLN A 20 -26.59 20.51 -6.71
C GLN A 20 -26.14 21.69 -5.83
N LEU A 21 -25.19 22.52 -6.26
CA LEU A 21 -24.75 23.72 -5.54
C LEU A 21 -25.89 24.70 -5.26
N THR A 22 -26.89 24.75 -6.15
CA THR A 22 -28.10 25.58 -5.98
C THR A 22 -28.93 25.19 -4.76
N LYS A 23 -28.82 23.94 -4.29
CA LYS A 23 -29.54 23.45 -3.10
C LYS A 23 -28.69 23.47 -1.84
N ASN A 24 -27.38 23.33 -1.97
CA ASN A 24 -26.47 23.36 -0.84
C ASN A 24 -25.11 23.99 -1.24
N PRO A 25 -24.83 25.23 -0.79
CA PRO A 25 -23.58 25.93 -1.13
C PRO A 25 -22.34 25.29 -0.49
N ASP A 26 -22.49 24.53 0.60
CA ASP A 26 -21.38 23.87 1.30
C ASP A 26 -20.70 22.77 0.46
N LEU A 27 -21.34 22.35 -0.65
CA LEU A 27 -20.78 21.39 -1.60
C LEU A 27 -19.63 21.97 -2.43
N GLU A 28 -19.43 23.29 -2.43
CA GLU A 28 -18.34 23.93 -3.18
C GLU A 28 -16.97 23.50 -2.68
N SER A 29 -16.78 23.51 -1.35
CA SER A 29 -15.53 23.05 -0.71
C SER A 29 -15.23 21.59 -1.02
N LEU A 30 -16.27 20.76 -1.13
CA LEU A 30 -16.14 19.33 -1.43
C LEU A 30 -15.58 19.10 -2.85
N ILE A 31 -16.00 19.91 -3.83
CA ILE A 31 -15.58 19.79 -5.23
C ILE A 31 -14.07 19.99 -5.38
N GLU A 32 -13.48 20.90 -4.60
CA GLU A 32 -12.04 21.16 -4.62
C GLU A 32 -11.24 19.95 -4.11
N THR A 33 -11.78 19.22 -3.13
CA THR A 33 -11.15 18.05 -2.51
C THR A 33 -11.18 16.80 -3.40
N VAL A 34 -12.11 16.69 -4.37
CA VAL A 34 -12.23 15.50 -5.24
C VAL A 34 -11.11 15.42 -6.29
N LYS A 35 -9.86 15.14 -5.91
CA LYS A 35 -8.69 15.02 -6.80
C LYS A 35 -7.96 13.69 -6.56
N GLY A 36 -7.49 13.04 -7.62
CA GLY A 36 -6.77 11.76 -7.53
C GLY A 36 -7.71 10.57 -7.28
N ASN A 37 -7.26 9.58 -6.51
CA ASN A 37 -8.07 8.40 -6.16
C ASN A 37 -8.91 8.73 -4.93
N VAL A 38 -10.20 9.03 -5.12
CA VAL A 38 -11.13 9.44 -4.06
C VAL A 38 -12.33 8.50 -4.01
N GLY A 39 -12.80 8.22 -2.80
CA GLY A 39 -14.07 7.52 -2.53
C GLY A 39 -14.89 8.30 -1.51
N PHE A 40 -16.22 8.20 -1.60
CA PHE A 40 -17.14 8.79 -0.65
C PHE A 40 -17.60 7.73 0.35
N VAL A 41 -17.60 8.09 1.63
CA VAL A 41 -18.12 7.25 2.70
C VAL A 41 -19.36 7.93 3.25
N PHE A 42 -20.52 7.34 3.01
CA PHE A 42 -21.80 7.80 3.53
C PHE A 42 -22.10 7.08 4.84
N THR A 43 -22.43 7.84 5.86
CA THR A 43 -22.75 7.28 7.18
C THR A 43 -23.72 8.15 7.95
N ASN A 44 -24.50 7.50 8.81
CA ASN A 44 -25.39 8.12 9.78
C ASN A 44 -24.82 8.08 11.21
N ARG A 45 -23.62 7.52 11.42
CA ARG A 45 -22.95 7.41 12.73
C ARG A 45 -21.94 8.55 12.94
N ASP A 46 -21.36 8.61 14.14
CA ASP A 46 -20.32 9.59 14.45
C ASP A 46 -19.07 9.41 13.56
N LEU A 47 -18.50 10.56 13.17
CA LEU A 47 -17.36 10.62 12.25
C LEU A 47 -16.09 10.04 12.88
N LYS A 48 -15.92 10.13 14.21
CA LYS A 48 -14.74 9.61 14.89
C LYS A 48 -14.71 8.09 14.87
N ASP A 49 -15.81 7.45 15.23
CA ASP A 49 -15.93 5.98 15.24
C ASP A 49 -15.61 5.37 13.88
N ILE A 50 -16.08 6.01 12.80
CA ILE A 50 -15.85 5.51 11.44
C ILE A 50 -14.43 5.77 10.98
N ARG A 51 -13.87 6.93 11.31
CA ARG A 51 -12.46 7.19 11.05
C ARG A 51 -11.58 6.15 11.73
N ASP A 52 -11.82 5.87 13.01
CA ASP A 52 -11.04 4.92 13.78
C ASP A 52 -11.18 3.50 13.22
N ARG A 53 -12.40 3.11 12.81
CA ARG A 53 -12.63 1.83 12.14
C ARG A 53 -11.95 1.72 10.78
N ILE A 54 -11.94 2.79 9.98
CA ILE A 54 -11.24 2.80 8.68
C ILE A 54 -9.72 2.69 8.90
N LEU A 55 -9.19 3.43 9.88
CA LEU A 55 -7.77 3.38 10.22
C LEU A 55 -7.34 2.05 10.84
N ALA A 56 -8.22 1.40 11.60
CA ALA A 56 -7.96 0.08 12.18
C ALA A 56 -7.97 -1.03 11.11
N ASN A 57 -8.85 -0.93 10.10
CA ASN A 57 -8.98 -1.92 9.02
C ASN A 57 -8.01 -1.66 7.85
N LYS A 58 -6.81 -1.18 8.17
CA LYS A 58 -5.81 -0.86 7.17
C LYS A 58 -5.04 -2.12 6.78
N VAL A 59 -5.40 -2.70 5.65
CA VAL A 59 -4.72 -3.89 5.13
C VAL A 59 -3.36 -3.50 4.55
N GLY A 60 -2.33 -4.28 4.87
CA GLY A 60 -1.01 -4.11 4.27
C GLY A 60 -1.08 -4.30 2.76
N ALA A 61 -0.67 -3.28 2.01
CA ALA A 61 -0.53 -3.32 0.56
C ALA A 61 0.86 -3.83 0.15
N PRO A 62 0.96 -4.62 -0.93
CA PRO A 62 2.24 -5.03 -1.48
C PRO A 62 2.98 -3.83 -2.06
N ALA A 63 4.31 -3.84 -1.95
CA ALA A 63 5.14 -2.81 -2.55
C ALA A 63 5.08 -2.90 -4.08
N LYS A 64 4.73 -1.79 -4.74
CA LYS A 64 4.70 -1.71 -6.21
C LYS A 64 6.00 -1.11 -6.72
N ALA A 65 6.54 -1.70 -7.79
CA ALA A 65 7.72 -1.18 -8.47
C ALA A 65 7.51 0.28 -8.92
N GLY A 66 8.51 1.12 -8.71
CA GLY A 66 8.49 2.54 -9.08
C GLY A 66 7.72 3.45 -8.11
N THR A 67 7.11 2.91 -7.06
CA THR A 67 6.51 3.73 -6.00
C THR A 67 7.57 4.19 -5.00
N VAL A 68 7.38 5.37 -4.41
CA VAL A 68 8.26 5.90 -3.37
C VAL A 68 7.85 5.24 -2.04
N ALA A 69 8.80 4.64 -1.33
CA ALA A 69 8.53 3.97 -0.06
C ALA A 69 8.16 4.98 1.04
N PRO A 70 6.95 4.90 1.63
CA PRO A 70 6.54 5.78 2.73
C PRO A 70 7.19 5.42 4.07
N VAL A 71 7.67 4.18 4.22
CA VAL A 71 8.30 3.62 5.43
C VAL A 71 9.52 2.79 5.03
N ASP A 72 10.47 2.66 5.94
CA ASP A 72 11.64 1.80 5.78
C ASP A 72 11.23 0.31 5.77
N VAL A 73 11.76 -0.45 4.81
CA VAL A 73 11.42 -1.86 4.62
C VAL A 73 12.60 -2.75 4.95
N PHE A 74 12.41 -3.63 5.94
CA PHE A 74 13.41 -4.59 6.37
C PHE A 74 12.98 -6.01 6.00
N VAL A 75 13.94 -6.82 5.57
CA VAL A 75 13.74 -8.25 5.39
C VAL A 75 14.35 -8.99 6.58
N PRO A 76 13.56 -9.77 7.34
CA PRO A 76 14.07 -10.52 8.47
C PRO A 76 14.98 -11.68 8.04
N ALA A 77 15.95 -12.02 8.89
CA ALA A 77 16.74 -13.23 8.77
C ALA A 77 15.86 -14.46 8.98
N GLY A 78 16.09 -15.50 8.19
CA GLY A 78 15.31 -16.74 8.26
C GLY A 78 15.12 -17.43 6.92
N GLY A 79 14.45 -18.58 6.97
CA GLY A 79 14.17 -19.39 5.79
C GLY A 79 13.14 -18.73 4.87
N THR A 80 13.51 -18.52 3.61
CA THR A 80 12.62 -17.93 2.61
C THR A 80 11.69 -18.94 1.95
N GLY A 81 11.96 -20.25 2.13
CA GLY A 81 11.24 -21.32 1.45
C GLY A 81 11.46 -21.36 -0.07
N MET A 82 12.38 -20.54 -0.59
CA MET A 82 12.66 -20.46 -2.02
C MET A 82 13.66 -21.52 -2.47
N ASP A 83 13.51 -21.91 -3.73
CA ASP A 83 14.36 -22.87 -4.43
C ASP A 83 15.81 -22.35 -4.58
N PRO A 84 16.86 -23.17 -4.36
CA PRO A 84 18.26 -22.74 -4.43
C PRO A 84 18.69 -22.17 -5.80
N SER A 85 17.94 -22.49 -6.86
CA SER A 85 18.17 -21.95 -8.21
C SER A 85 17.95 -20.43 -8.30
N GLN A 86 17.17 -19.84 -7.40
CA GLN A 86 16.84 -18.41 -7.37
C GLN A 86 17.79 -17.57 -6.48
N THR A 87 18.91 -18.15 -6.02
CA THR A 87 19.92 -17.45 -5.20
C THR A 87 20.55 -16.23 -5.90
N SER A 88 20.60 -16.23 -7.24
CA SER A 88 21.11 -15.10 -8.04
C SER A 88 20.34 -13.79 -7.82
N PHE A 89 19.04 -13.85 -7.53
CA PHE A 89 18.23 -12.66 -7.24
C PHE A 89 18.63 -11.99 -5.93
N PHE A 90 18.95 -12.78 -4.91
CA PHE A 90 19.39 -12.26 -3.61
C PHE A 90 20.79 -11.66 -3.69
N GLN A 91 21.67 -12.27 -4.50
CA GLN A 91 23.01 -11.73 -4.77
C GLN A 91 22.96 -10.40 -5.51
N ALA A 92 22.09 -10.26 -6.51
CA ALA A 92 21.90 -9.00 -7.24
C ALA A 92 21.39 -7.85 -6.36
N LEU A 93 20.64 -8.17 -5.30
CA LEU A 93 20.13 -7.23 -4.29
C LEU A 93 21.08 -7.03 -3.10
N ASN A 94 22.30 -7.60 -3.16
CA ASN A 94 23.31 -7.54 -2.11
C ASN A 94 22.82 -8.09 -0.74
N ILE A 95 21.95 -9.11 -0.77
CA ILE A 95 21.42 -9.79 0.41
C ILE A 95 22.24 -11.06 0.66
N ALA A 96 22.89 -11.11 1.83
CA ALA A 96 23.65 -12.29 2.25
C ALA A 96 22.71 -13.47 2.53
N THR A 97 22.77 -14.50 1.68
CA THR A 97 21.97 -15.72 1.80
C THR A 97 22.85 -16.96 1.84
N LYS A 98 22.37 -18.02 2.50
CA LYS A 98 23.01 -19.33 2.61
C LYS A 98 22.00 -20.41 2.23
N ILE A 99 22.46 -21.45 1.54
CA ILE A 99 21.62 -22.61 1.23
C ILE A 99 21.64 -23.54 2.44
N ASN A 100 20.47 -23.83 3.00
CA ASN A 100 20.31 -24.74 4.14
C ASN A 100 19.17 -25.73 3.84
N LYS A 101 19.43 -27.04 3.99
CA LYS A 101 18.47 -28.13 3.73
C LYS A 101 17.69 -28.01 2.40
N GLY A 102 18.35 -27.53 1.34
CA GLY A 102 17.71 -27.37 0.02
C GLY A 102 16.80 -26.15 -0.12
N GLN A 103 16.87 -25.18 0.80
CA GLN A 103 16.16 -23.90 0.71
C GLN A 103 17.12 -22.72 0.92
N VAL A 104 16.74 -21.54 0.42
CA VAL A 104 17.51 -20.30 0.63
C VAL A 104 17.14 -19.69 1.98
N GLU A 105 18.15 -19.43 2.81
CA GLU A 105 18.03 -18.80 4.12
C GLU A 105 18.77 -17.45 4.13
N ILE A 106 18.14 -16.41 4.66
CA ILE A 106 18.75 -15.08 4.82
C ILE A 106 19.55 -15.06 6.12
N VAL A 107 20.83 -14.70 6.04
CA VAL A 107 21.76 -14.77 7.18
C VAL A 107 21.54 -13.64 8.18
N ASN A 108 21.33 -12.42 7.69
CA ASN A 108 21.20 -11.21 8.51
C ASN A 108 19.99 -10.37 8.08
N ASN A 109 19.45 -9.58 9.00
CA ASN A 109 18.43 -8.59 8.66
C ASN A 109 19.02 -7.54 7.72
N VAL A 110 18.41 -7.35 6.54
CA VAL A 110 18.86 -6.37 5.54
C VAL A 110 17.83 -5.27 5.37
N HIS A 111 18.30 -4.03 5.34
CA HIS A 111 17.49 -2.87 4.97
C HIS A 111 17.40 -2.81 3.45
N LEU A 112 16.21 -3.07 2.91
CA LEU A 112 16.01 -3.25 1.47
C LEU A 112 15.60 -1.94 0.78
N VAL A 113 14.69 -1.17 1.37
CA VAL A 113 14.29 0.15 0.83
C VAL A 113 14.19 1.17 1.95
N LYS A 114 14.91 2.30 1.81
CA LYS A 114 14.80 3.44 2.73
C LYS A 114 13.55 4.25 2.45
N LYS A 115 13.03 4.91 3.50
CA LYS A 115 11.97 5.90 3.35
C LYS A 115 12.36 6.99 2.35
N GLY A 116 11.50 7.21 1.35
CA GLY A 116 11.72 8.19 0.28
C GLY A 116 12.46 7.66 -0.94
N GLU A 117 12.94 6.41 -0.92
CA GLU A 117 13.57 5.77 -2.07
C GLU A 117 12.53 5.11 -2.99
N LYS A 118 12.87 4.98 -4.28
CA LYS A 118 12.01 4.31 -5.26
C LYS A 118 12.21 2.81 -5.17
N VAL A 119 11.13 2.07 -5.00
CA VAL A 119 11.16 0.60 -4.96
C VAL A 119 11.53 0.04 -6.33
N GLY A 120 12.58 -0.76 -6.40
CA GLY A 120 12.98 -1.49 -7.61
C GLY A 120 12.00 -2.60 -7.99
N SER A 121 11.97 -3.01 -9.26
CA SER A 121 11.11 -4.11 -9.71
C SER A 121 11.49 -5.45 -9.06
N SER A 122 12.79 -5.72 -8.92
CA SER A 122 13.32 -6.92 -8.25
C SER A 122 12.97 -6.95 -6.75
N GLU A 123 13.03 -5.80 -6.09
CA GLU A 123 12.72 -5.61 -4.67
C GLU A 123 11.23 -5.85 -4.38
N ALA A 124 10.35 -5.23 -5.17
CA ALA A 124 8.90 -5.43 -5.08
C ALA A 124 8.51 -6.90 -5.28
N THR A 125 9.15 -7.55 -6.26
CA THR A 125 8.90 -8.97 -6.55
C THR A 125 9.36 -9.87 -5.40
N LEU A 126 10.50 -9.55 -4.76
CA LEU A 126 10.99 -10.27 -3.59
C LEU A 126 10.02 -10.14 -2.41
N LEU A 127 9.61 -8.91 -2.08
CA LEU A 127 8.67 -8.65 -0.98
C LEU A 127 7.34 -9.37 -1.20
N SER A 128 6.84 -9.38 -2.45
CA SER A 128 5.64 -10.13 -2.81
C SER A 128 5.82 -11.64 -2.66
N LYS A 129 6.99 -12.20 -3.00
CA LYS A 129 7.28 -13.63 -2.83
C LYS A 129 7.44 -14.03 -1.37
N LEU A 130 7.99 -13.14 -0.55
CA LEU A 130 8.15 -13.34 0.89
C LEU A 130 6.86 -13.04 1.67
N ASN A 131 5.76 -12.67 0.99
CA ASN A 131 4.49 -12.24 1.60
C ASN A 131 4.64 -11.09 2.60
N ILE A 132 5.66 -10.23 2.40
CA ILE A 132 5.87 -9.05 3.23
C ILE A 132 5.15 -7.89 2.53
N ASN A 133 4.13 -7.36 3.19
CA ASN A 133 3.36 -6.20 2.74
C ASN A 133 3.76 -4.98 3.59
N PRO A 134 4.80 -4.23 3.20
CA PRO A 134 5.36 -3.19 4.05
C PRO A 134 4.52 -1.91 4.10
N PHE A 135 3.60 -1.72 3.14
CA PHE A 135 2.88 -0.48 3.02
C PHE A 135 1.53 -0.57 3.70
N SER A 136 1.29 0.39 4.59
CA SER A 136 -0.01 0.72 5.12
C SER A 136 -0.16 2.20 4.82
#